data_AF-A0A3A8YV64-F1
#
_entry.id   AF-A0A3A8YV64-F1
#
_cell.length_a   1.000
_cell.length_b   1.000
_cell.length_c   1.000
_cell.angle_alpha   90.00
_cell.angle_beta   90.00
_cell.angle_gamma   90.00
#
_symmetry.space_group_name_H-M   'P 1'
#
loop_
_entity.id
_entity.type
_entity.pdbx_description
1 polymer ?
#
loop_
_entity_poly.entity_id
_entity_poly.type
_entity_poly.pdbx_seq_one_letter_code
_entity_poly.pdbx_strand_id
1 'polypeptide(L)'
;MIRHDIRKLLGRATALVLAVCLVSGLTGCGGGKKTAAGKTPEETLEIFFQALSRQDVDGMMACCYIEDYLDRVSFAQYTDRTKTYLPTNGISAPTEYDLYRKTVGYQLRANFARSFQILTFSLLATDEEYQDLLEFRPIGDVDRDWAKDFSRAVDPGALKDLKILRIDEDRPDMQDDPRVEENFLRSTGADDVVERTVLLELDGQLFCKGFTLAEVDGRWQIYTVSALLLGENSMGGASPVDSEQEYRDLIQ
;
A
#
# COMPACT_ATOMS: atom_id res chain seq x y z
N MET A 1 22.86 78.15 16.56
CA MET A 1 21.55 78.67 16.12
C MET A 1 20.74 77.49 15.60
N ILE A 2 19.57 77.30 16.18
CA ILE A 2 18.75 76.08 16.22
C ILE A 2 18.21 75.70 14.83
N ARG A 3 18.26 74.42 14.46
CA ARG A 3 17.46 73.86 13.35
C ARG A 3 16.45 72.85 13.89
N HIS A 4 15.21 73.09 13.49
CA HIS A 4 13.94 72.51 13.89
C HIS A 4 13.72 71.07 13.36
N ASP A 5 12.98 70.29 14.17
CA ASP A 5 11.99 69.22 13.86
C ASP A 5 12.35 68.12 12.84
N ILE A 6 12.42 66.82 13.17
CA ILE A 6 11.51 65.92 13.91
C ILE A 6 10.05 66.02 13.46
N ARG A 7 9.65 65.15 12.51
CA ARG A 7 8.34 64.49 12.48
C ARG A 7 8.36 63.24 11.57
N LYS A 8 8.34 62.09 12.26
CA LYS A 8 7.56 60.85 12.06
C LYS A 8 7.61 60.16 10.68
N LEU A 9 8.22 58.96 10.53
CA LEU A 9 7.86 57.61 11.04
C LEU A 9 6.61 56.97 10.40
N LEU A 10 6.87 55.77 9.86
CA LEU A 10 5.99 54.66 9.47
C LEU A 10 5.15 54.79 8.19
N GLY A 11 5.45 53.90 7.24
CA GLY A 11 4.52 53.60 6.15
C GLY A 11 5.02 52.58 5.13
N ARG A 12 4.90 51.28 5.48
CA ARG A 12 4.69 50.12 4.58
C ARG A 12 5.94 49.42 4.02
N ALA A 13 6.31 48.36 4.73
CA ALA A 13 7.08 47.23 4.26
C ALA A 13 6.28 46.41 3.24
N THR A 14 6.94 46.01 2.16
CA THR A 14 6.42 45.16 1.09
C THR A 14 6.38 43.70 1.56
N ALA A 15 5.17 43.14 1.62
CA ALA A 15 4.94 41.77 2.05
C ALA A 15 5.26 40.76 0.93
N LEU A 16 6.05 39.76 1.30
CA LEU A 16 6.39 38.55 0.56
C LEU A 16 5.13 37.65 0.49
N VAL A 17 4.65 37.32 -0.71
CA VAL A 17 3.54 36.36 -0.89
C VAL A 17 4.13 34.95 -0.98
N LEU A 18 4.07 34.23 0.14
CA LEU A 18 4.26 32.78 0.21
C LEU A 18 2.91 32.12 -0.13
N ALA A 19 2.85 31.45 -1.27
CA ALA A 19 1.74 30.58 -1.64
C ALA A 19 1.83 29.29 -0.81
N VAL A 20 1.19 29.29 0.36
CA VAL A 20 0.88 28.08 1.12
C VAL A 20 -0.53 27.67 0.70
N CYS A 21 -0.64 26.60 -0.08
CA CYS A 21 -1.92 25.93 -0.34
C CYS A 21 -2.38 25.25 0.96
N LEU A 22 -3.12 26.02 1.77
CA LEU A 22 -3.97 25.53 2.85
C LEU A 22 -5.08 24.66 2.26
N VAL A 23 -4.91 23.33 2.33
CA VAL A 23 -6.03 22.39 2.28
C VAL A 23 -6.75 22.48 3.62
N SER A 24 -7.60 23.49 3.76
CA SER A 24 -8.57 23.61 4.85
C SER A 24 -9.92 23.11 4.36
N GLY A 25 -10.10 21.79 4.40
CA GLY A 25 -11.42 21.16 4.30
C GLY A 25 -12.01 20.96 5.70
N LEU A 26 -12.67 21.99 6.22
CA LEU A 26 -13.47 21.91 7.44
C LEU A 26 -14.86 21.30 7.14
N THR A 27 -15.31 20.45 8.07
CA THR A 27 -16.71 20.18 8.47
C THR A 27 -17.65 19.51 7.46
N GLY A 28 -17.78 18.19 7.61
CA GLY A 28 -18.96 17.41 7.23
C GLY A 28 -19.17 16.27 8.22
N CYS A 29 -20.12 16.43 9.16
CA CYS A 29 -20.66 15.31 9.92
C CYS A 29 -21.50 14.44 8.98
N GLY A 30 -21.09 13.18 8.79
CA GLY A 30 -21.79 12.20 7.95
C GLY A 30 -21.21 12.09 6.53
N GLY A 31 -20.21 11.22 6.36
CA GLY A 31 -19.69 10.85 5.05
C GLY A 31 -18.58 9.84 5.25
N GLY A 32 -18.70 8.66 4.64
CA GLY A 32 -17.69 7.60 4.71
C GLY A 32 -16.29 8.16 4.46
N LYS A 33 -15.29 7.67 5.21
CA LYS A 33 -13.88 8.01 4.95
C LYS A 33 -13.64 7.75 3.46
N LYS A 34 -13.36 8.79 2.68
CA LYS A 34 -13.07 8.67 1.26
C LYS A 34 -11.82 7.78 1.13
N THR A 35 -11.95 6.68 0.41
CA THR A 35 -10.84 5.87 -0.08
C THR A 35 -9.90 6.79 -0.87
N ALA A 36 -8.61 6.74 -0.54
CA ALA A 36 -7.56 7.43 -1.28
C ALA A 36 -7.14 6.52 -2.43
N ALA A 37 -8.04 6.37 -3.40
CA ALA A 37 -7.83 5.58 -4.60
C ALA A 37 -7.44 6.51 -5.76
N GLY A 38 -6.38 6.17 -6.49
CA GLY A 38 -5.98 6.82 -7.72
C GLY A 38 -6.94 6.51 -8.88
N LYS A 39 -6.81 7.25 -9.98
CA LYS A 39 -7.56 7.02 -11.22
C LYS A 39 -6.90 6.00 -12.13
N THR A 40 -5.64 5.66 -11.88
CA THR A 40 -4.92 4.58 -12.54
C THR A 40 -4.28 3.66 -11.48
N PRO A 41 -3.91 2.43 -11.85
CA PRO A 41 -3.18 1.53 -10.96
C PRO A 41 -1.89 2.17 -10.42
N GLU A 42 -1.13 2.84 -11.30
CA GLU A 42 0.14 3.48 -10.97
C GLU A 42 -0.07 4.65 -9.99
N GLU A 43 -1.07 5.49 -10.20
CA GLU A 43 -1.39 6.60 -9.28
C GLU A 43 -1.73 6.08 -7.88
N THR A 44 -2.48 4.96 -7.78
CA THR A 44 -2.78 4.34 -6.48
C THR A 44 -1.52 3.85 -5.77
N LEU A 45 -0.59 3.24 -6.49
CA LEU A 45 0.68 2.78 -5.93
C LEU A 45 1.58 3.96 -5.52
N GLU A 46 1.63 5.03 -6.31
CA GLU A 46 2.34 6.25 -5.95
C GLU A 46 1.79 6.88 -4.66
N ILE A 47 0.47 6.96 -4.52
CA ILE A 47 -0.18 7.45 -3.29
C ILE A 47 0.18 6.53 -2.11
N PHE A 48 0.10 5.21 -2.29
CA PHE A 48 0.42 4.23 -1.27
C PHE A 48 1.87 4.36 -0.77
N PHE A 49 2.84 4.39 -1.68
CA PHE A 49 4.26 4.50 -1.33
C PHE A 49 4.63 5.90 -0.81
N GLN A 50 3.94 6.95 -1.24
CA GLN A 50 4.06 8.27 -0.62
C GLN A 50 3.52 8.27 0.83
N ALA A 51 2.45 7.54 1.11
CA ALA A 51 1.96 7.36 2.46
C ALA A 51 2.95 6.55 3.31
N LEU A 52 3.53 5.47 2.76
CA LEU A 52 4.56 4.66 3.42
C LEU A 52 5.79 5.49 3.79
N SER A 53 6.34 6.29 2.87
CA SER A 53 7.51 7.13 3.15
C SER A 53 7.24 8.23 4.19
N ARG A 54 5.97 8.62 4.35
CA ARG A 54 5.50 9.54 5.39
C ARG A 54 5.06 8.84 6.68
N GLN A 55 5.12 7.51 6.73
CA GLN A 55 4.61 6.68 7.84
C GLN A 55 3.11 6.92 8.12
N ASP A 56 2.35 7.26 7.09
CA ASP A 56 0.91 7.51 7.15
C ASP A 56 0.13 6.21 6.92
N VAL A 57 -0.03 5.42 7.98
CA VAL A 57 -0.73 4.13 7.94
C VAL A 57 -2.20 4.29 7.52
N ASP A 58 -2.86 5.40 7.91
CA ASP A 58 -4.24 5.67 7.51
C ASP A 58 -4.32 5.95 5.99
N GLY A 59 -3.34 6.70 5.45
CA GLY A 59 -3.19 6.93 4.01
C GLY A 59 -2.94 5.65 3.23
N MET A 60 -2.05 4.77 3.72
CA MET A 60 -1.82 3.45 3.13
C MET A 60 -3.10 2.59 3.13
N MET A 61 -3.79 2.52 4.26
CA MET A 61 -5.02 1.74 4.42
C MET A 61 -6.16 2.27 3.54
N ALA A 62 -6.20 3.58 3.29
CA ALA A 62 -7.20 4.20 2.43
C ALA A 62 -7.03 3.83 0.94
N CYS A 63 -5.87 3.29 0.54
CA CYS A 63 -5.64 2.77 -0.82
C CYS A 63 -6.18 1.34 -1.02
N CYS A 64 -6.59 0.66 0.06
CA CYS A 64 -6.91 -0.76 0.04
C CYS A 64 -8.39 -1.04 -0.26
N TYR A 65 -8.64 -2.13 -0.99
CA TYR A 65 -9.96 -2.62 -1.38
C TYR A 65 -10.70 -3.27 -0.19
N ILE A 66 -11.11 -2.45 0.78
CA ILE A 66 -11.77 -2.91 2.02
C ILE A 66 -13.26 -2.61 2.00
N GLU A 67 -13.64 -1.34 1.79
CA GLU A 67 -15.05 -0.96 1.84
C GLU A 67 -15.81 -1.54 0.64
N ASP A 68 -15.25 -1.41 -0.56
CA ASP A 68 -15.84 -1.98 -1.77
C ASP A 68 -15.88 -3.51 -1.72
N TYR A 69 -14.89 -4.16 -1.09
CA TYR A 69 -14.95 -5.59 -0.81
C TYR A 69 -16.20 -5.93 0.02
N LEU A 70 -16.42 -5.20 1.12
CA LEU A 70 -17.54 -5.49 2.04
C LEU A 70 -18.90 -5.30 1.37
N ASP A 71 -18.97 -4.40 0.38
CA ASP A 71 -20.19 -4.07 -0.37
C ASP A 71 -20.44 -4.98 -1.58
N ARG A 72 -19.39 -5.41 -2.27
CA ARG A 72 -19.51 -6.05 -3.59
C ARG A 72 -19.25 -7.55 -3.55
N VAL A 73 -18.44 -8.05 -2.61
CA VAL A 73 -18.11 -9.47 -2.55
C VAL A 73 -19.28 -10.26 -1.95
N SER A 74 -19.75 -11.25 -2.71
CA SER A 74 -20.81 -12.16 -2.28
C SER A 74 -20.25 -13.51 -1.84
N PHE A 75 -20.51 -13.87 -0.58
CA PHE A 75 -20.15 -15.19 -0.04
C PHE A 75 -20.72 -16.35 -0.87
N ALA A 76 -21.98 -16.23 -1.31
CA ALA A 76 -22.63 -17.25 -2.12
C ALA A 76 -21.98 -17.39 -3.51
N GLN A 77 -21.67 -16.28 -4.17
CA GLN A 77 -20.99 -16.32 -5.48
C GLN A 77 -19.57 -16.88 -5.35
N TYR A 78 -18.82 -16.47 -4.32
CA TYR A 78 -17.49 -16.98 -4.06
C TYR A 78 -17.47 -18.50 -3.81
N THR A 79 -18.35 -19.00 -2.94
CA THR A 79 -18.43 -20.44 -2.63
C THR A 79 -18.96 -21.26 -3.80
N ASP A 80 -19.90 -20.72 -4.59
CA ASP A 80 -20.34 -21.37 -5.82
C ASP A 80 -19.21 -21.45 -6.86
N ARG A 81 -18.36 -20.42 -6.96
CA ARG A 81 -17.24 -20.41 -7.91
C ARG A 81 -16.11 -21.34 -7.50
N THR A 82 -15.69 -21.25 -6.25
CA THR A 82 -14.50 -21.96 -5.75
C THR A 82 -14.81 -23.40 -5.34
N LYS A 83 -16.10 -23.73 -5.16
CA LYS A 83 -16.57 -25.03 -4.67
C LYS A 83 -15.90 -25.46 -3.36
N THR A 84 -15.37 -24.50 -2.62
CA THR A 84 -14.70 -24.70 -1.34
C THR A 84 -15.09 -23.59 -0.38
N TYR A 85 -14.98 -23.88 0.91
CA TYR A 85 -15.12 -22.89 1.95
C TYR A 85 -14.09 -23.17 3.03
N LEU A 86 -13.25 -22.16 3.29
CA LEU A 86 -12.26 -22.16 4.34
C LEU A 86 -12.61 -21.01 5.29
N PRO A 87 -13.14 -21.30 6.50
CA PRO A 87 -13.59 -20.26 7.44
C PRO A 87 -12.45 -19.36 7.95
N THR A 88 -11.20 -19.67 7.59
CA THR A 88 -10.00 -18.97 8.05
C THR A 88 -9.35 -18.07 6.99
N ASN A 89 -9.76 -18.11 5.71
CA ASN A 89 -9.10 -17.35 4.63
C ASN A 89 -10.07 -16.45 3.85
N GLY A 90 -9.65 -15.19 3.64
CA GLY A 90 -9.90 -14.32 2.47
C GLY A 90 -11.32 -13.87 2.13
N ILE A 91 -12.31 -14.77 2.18
CA ILE A 91 -13.75 -14.53 2.04
C ILE A 91 -14.46 -15.47 3.02
N SER A 92 -14.45 -15.06 4.29
CA SER A 92 -14.72 -15.95 5.43
C SER A 92 -16.17 -15.95 5.91
N ALA A 93 -17.02 -15.01 5.47
CA ALA A 93 -18.36 -14.88 6.02
C ALA A 93 -19.36 -14.12 5.12
N PRO A 94 -20.67 -14.38 5.28
CA PRO A 94 -21.75 -13.64 4.62
C PRO A 94 -21.85 -12.20 5.15
N THR A 95 -21.29 -11.24 4.42
CA THR A 95 -21.23 -9.81 4.79
C THR A 95 -22.58 -9.09 4.69
N GLU A 96 -23.65 -9.75 4.23
CA GLU A 96 -25.02 -9.24 4.31
C GLU A 96 -25.56 -9.14 5.76
N TYR A 97 -24.91 -9.82 6.71
CA TYR A 97 -25.22 -9.69 8.14
C TYR A 97 -24.22 -8.76 8.83
N ASP A 98 -24.74 -7.77 9.58
CA ASP A 98 -23.93 -6.73 10.24
C ASP A 98 -22.78 -7.25 11.11
N LEU A 99 -23.00 -8.36 11.84
CA LEU A 99 -21.96 -8.97 12.68
C LEU A 99 -20.75 -9.41 11.84
N TYR A 100 -21.02 -10.12 10.75
CA TYR A 100 -19.98 -10.63 9.86
C TYR A 100 -19.35 -9.52 9.05
N ARG A 101 -20.14 -8.56 8.55
CA ARG A 101 -19.62 -7.38 7.87
C ARG A 101 -18.55 -6.64 8.69
N LYS A 102 -18.86 -6.37 9.97
CA LYS A 102 -17.91 -5.71 10.88
C LYS A 102 -16.67 -6.58 11.14
N THR A 103 -16.88 -7.87 11.39
CA THR A 103 -15.78 -8.80 11.70
C THR A 103 -14.83 -8.96 10.51
N VAL A 104 -15.37 -9.16 9.30
CA VAL A 104 -14.61 -9.21 8.05
C VAL A 104 -13.88 -7.89 7.82
N GLY A 105 -14.52 -6.76 8.08
CA GLY A 105 -13.87 -5.44 7.99
C GLY A 105 -12.65 -5.29 8.91
N TYR A 106 -12.69 -5.86 10.12
CA TYR A 106 -11.51 -5.91 10.99
C TYR A 106 -10.44 -6.88 10.48
N GLN A 107 -10.85 -8.04 9.96
CA GLN A 107 -9.92 -9.03 9.41
C GLN A 107 -9.15 -8.48 8.20
N LEU A 108 -9.82 -7.84 7.26
CA LEU A 108 -9.18 -7.23 6.08
C LEU A 108 -8.15 -6.17 6.50
N ARG A 109 -8.52 -5.29 7.43
CA ARG A 109 -7.60 -4.28 7.98
C ARG A 109 -6.40 -4.91 8.67
N ALA A 110 -6.61 -5.98 9.45
CA ALA A 110 -5.52 -6.69 10.11
C ALA A 110 -4.58 -7.37 9.10
N ASN A 111 -5.13 -7.92 8.02
CA ASN A 111 -4.33 -8.52 6.94
C ASN A 111 -3.46 -7.47 6.25
N PHE A 112 -4.04 -6.33 5.82
CA PHE A 112 -3.26 -5.24 5.22
C PHE A 112 -2.22 -4.67 6.19
N ALA A 113 -2.58 -4.44 7.46
CA ALA A 113 -1.63 -3.97 8.46
C ALA A 113 -0.44 -4.92 8.63
N ARG A 114 -0.69 -6.24 8.59
CA ARG A 114 0.37 -7.25 8.62
C ARG A 114 1.23 -7.19 7.37
N SER A 115 0.63 -7.08 6.18
CA SER A 115 1.38 -6.94 4.93
C SER A 115 2.22 -5.68 4.92
N PHE A 116 1.74 -4.55 5.47
CA PHE A 116 2.52 -3.31 5.57
C PHE A 116 3.72 -3.47 6.50
N GLN A 117 3.54 -4.16 7.63
CA GLN A 117 4.62 -4.48 8.54
C GLN A 117 5.70 -5.35 7.86
N ILE A 118 5.28 -6.39 7.15
CA ILE A 118 6.18 -7.29 6.42
C ILE A 118 6.91 -6.54 5.31
N LEU A 119 6.20 -5.73 4.52
CA LEU A 119 6.80 -4.88 3.49
C LEU A 119 7.87 -3.96 4.09
N THR A 120 7.55 -3.30 5.21
CA THR A 120 8.48 -2.42 5.91
C THR A 120 9.71 -3.18 6.40
N PHE A 121 9.54 -4.36 6.99
CA PHE A 121 10.66 -5.19 7.43
C PHE A 121 11.52 -5.65 6.24
N SER A 122 10.92 -6.05 5.12
CA SER A 122 11.68 -6.47 3.94
C SER A 122 12.51 -5.36 3.29
N LEU A 123 12.12 -4.10 3.48
CA LEU A 123 12.87 -2.95 2.97
C LEU A 123 14.00 -2.53 3.92
N LEU A 124 13.88 -2.79 5.22
CA LEU A 124 14.79 -2.27 6.25
C LEU A 124 15.74 -3.33 6.84
N ALA A 125 15.25 -4.56 7.04
CA ALA A 125 16.01 -5.66 7.62
C ALA A 125 16.70 -6.49 6.54
N THR A 126 17.61 -5.86 5.78
CA THR A 126 18.25 -6.47 4.60
C THR A 126 19.45 -7.35 4.94
N ASP A 127 19.97 -7.24 6.16
CA ASP A 127 21.14 -8.00 6.60
C ASP A 127 20.87 -9.51 6.60
N GLU A 128 21.91 -10.30 6.33
CA GLU A 128 21.83 -11.77 6.23
C GLU A 128 21.19 -12.41 7.48
N GLU A 129 21.41 -11.82 8.65
CA GLU A 129 20.83 -12.29 9.92
C GLU A 129 19.30 -12.23 9.98
N TYR A 130 18.65 -11.44 9.11
CA TYR A 130 17.20 -11.31 9.05
C TYR A 130 16.57 -12.09 7.88
N GLN A 131 17.35 -12.82 7.07
CA GLN A 131 16.81 -13.56 5.92
C GLN A 131 15.73 -14.57 6.34
N ASP A 132 15.92 -15.27 7.47
CA ASP A 132 14.90 -16.18 8.00
C ASP A 132 13.58 -15.46 8.35
N LEU A 133 13.60 -14.18 8.75
CA LEU A 133 12.39 -13.38 8.96
C LEU A 133 11.61 -13.21 7.66
N LEU A 134 12.32 -12.89 6.58
CA LEU A 134 11.75 -12.64 5.26
C LEU A 134 11.24 -13.94 4.63
N GLU A 135 11.84 -15.08 4.99
CA GLU A 135 11.38 -16.42 4.64
C GLU A 135 10.32 -16.98 5.60
N PHE A 136 9.87 -16.20 6.59
CA PHE A 136 8.88 -16.60 7.60
C PHE A 136 9.27 -17.83 8.42
N ARG A 137 10.57 -18.04 8.61
CA ARG A 137 11.10 -19.06 9.49
C ARG A 137 11.17 -18.53 10.91
N PRO A 138 10.90 -19.38 11.93
CA PRO A 138 11.12 -18.98 13.32
C PRO A 138 12.59 -18.60 13.52
N ILE A 139 12.83 -17.41 14.06
CA ILE A 139 14.16 -16.98 14.47
C ILE A 139 14.44 -17.59 15.84
N GLY A 140 15.46 -18.44 15.91
CA GLY A 140 15.95 -19.05 17.14
C GLY A 140 16.87 -18.11 17.92
N ASP A 141 17.19 -18.48 19.17
CA ASP A 141 18.21 -17.82 20.00
C ASP A 141 18.05 -16.29 20.18
N VAL A 142 16.80 -15.81 20.10
CA VAL A 142 16.48 -14.39 20.32
C VAL A 142 16.53 -14.03 21.81
N ASP A 143 17.22 -12.94 22.11
CA ASP A 143 17.27 -12.36 23.45
C ASP A 143 16.95 -10.86 23.43
N ARG A 144 17.20 -10.18 24.55
CA ARG A 144 16.94 -8.74 24.68
C ARG A 144 17.84 -7.91 23.76
N ASP A 145 19.07 -8.32 23.53
CA ASP A 145 20.01 -7.54 22.74
C ASP A 145 19.70 -7.74 21.24
N TRP A 146 19.38 -8.96 20.82
CA TRP A 146 18.80 -9.20 19.49
C TRP A 146 17.57 -8.33 19.23
N ALA A 147 16.63 -8.25 20.19
CA ALA A 147 15.43 -7.44 20.03
C ALA A 147 15.72 -5.93 19.89
N LYS A 148 16.77 -5.41 20.55
CA LYS A 148 17.21 -4.01 20.39
C LYS A 148 17.88 -3.80 19.04
N ASP A 149 18.66 -4.76 18.58
CA ASP A 149 19.37 -4.69 17.30
C ASP A 149 18.35 -4.69 16.16
N PHE A 150 17.41 -5.63 16.18
CA PHE A 150 16.29 -5.66 15.25
C PHE A 150 15.48 -4.36 15.28
N SER A 151 15.12 -3.85 16.47
CA SER A 151 14.37 -2.59 16.59
C SER A 151 15.09 -1.38 15.98
N ARG A 152 16.43 -1.38 15.96
CA ARG A 152 17.23 -0.35 15.29
C ARG A 152 17.30 -0.58 13.78
N ALA A 153 17.44 -1.83 13.36
CA ALA A 153 17.49 -2.20 11.95
C ALA A 153 16.18 -1.84 11.22
N VAL A 154 15.03 -1.99 11.89
CA VAL A 154 13.71 -1.67 11.32
C VAL A 154 13.18 -0.28 11.70
N ASP A 155 14.06 0.70 11.96
CA ASP A 155 13.64 2.08 12.21
C ASP A 155 12.93 2.65 10.96
N PRO A 156 11.61 2.93 11.00
CA PRO A 156 10.87 3.41 9.85
C PRO A 156 11.28 4.83 9.41
N GLY A 157 12.12 5.52 10.19
CA GLY A 157 12.71 6.80 9.83
C GLY A 157 13.51 6.78 8.52
N ALA A 158 14.05 5.62 8.13
CA ALA A 158 14.75 5.44 6.86
C ALA A 158 13.81 5.48 5.64
N LEU A 159 12.53 5.12 5.79
CA LEU A 159 11.56 5.07 4.68
C LEU A 159 11.31 6.42 3.99
N LYS A 160 11.67 7.54 4.63
CA LYS A 160 11.57 8.89 4.03
C LYS A 160 12.39 9.02 2.74
N ASP A 161 13.44 8.19 2.61
CA ASP A 161 14.37 8.19 1.49
C ASP A 161 14.01 7.13 0.43
N LEU A 162 12.91 6.38 0.64
CA LEU A 162 12.37 5.39 -0.30
C LEU A 162 11.96 6.08 -1.60
N LYS A 163 12.41 5.54 -2.73
CA LYS A 163 12.08 6.02 -4.07
C LYS A 163 11.35 4.95 -4.85
N ILE A 164 10.35 5.37 -5.61
CA ILE A 164 9.79 4.58 -6.71
C ILE A 164 10.64 4.92 -7.94
N LEU A 165 11.33 3.92 -8.48
CA LEU A 165 12.05 4.08 -9.74
C LEU A 165 11.13 3.84 -10.92
N ARG A 166 10.28 2.81 -10.84
CA ARG A 166 9.35 2.40 -11.91
C ARG A 166 8.13 1.68 -11.34
N ILE A 167 7.04 1.74 -12.09
CA ILE A 167 5.87 0.89 -11.92
C ILE A 167 5.58 0.35 -13.31
N ASP A 168 5.60 -0.97 -13.46
CA ASP A 168 5.40 -1.63 -14.75
C ASP A 168 4.31 -2.70 -14.61
N GLU A 169 3.68 -3.03 -15.73
CA GLU A 169 2.82 -4.19 -15.88
C GLU A 169 3.66 -5.47 -15.84
N ASP A 170 3.21 -6.47 -15.08
CA ASP A 170 3.84 -7.78 -15.00
C ASP A 170 3.03 -8.83 -15.77
N ARG A 171 3.72 -9.77 -16.43
CA ARG A 171 3.10 -10.90 -17.16
C ARG A 171 1.90 -10.46 -18.04
N PRO A 172 2.05 -9.46 -18.95
CA PRO A 172 0.94 -8.95 -19.75
C PRO A 172 0.28 -10.05 -20.60
N ASP A 173 1.06 -11.04 -21.05
CA ASP A 173 0.58 -12.22 -21.77
C ASP A 173 -0.43 -13.06 -20.97
N MET A 174 -0.30 -13.06 -19.64
CA MET A 174 -1.21 -13.76 -18.73
C MET A 174 -2.38 -12.90 -18.27
N GLN A 175 -2.17 -11.58 -18.12
CA GLN A 175 -3.25 -10.65 -17.75
C GLN A 175 -4.30 -10.55 -18.86
N ASP A 176 -3.89 -10.62 -20.12
CA ASP A 176 -4.78 -10.63 -21.29
C ASP A 176 -5.60 -11.92 -21.46
N ASP A 177 -5.39 -12.96 -20.63
CA ASP A 177 -6.17 -14.19 -20.68
C ASP A 177 -7.59 -13.94 -20.12
N PRO A 178 -8.65 -14.08 -20.94
CA PRO A 178 -10.03 -13.83 -20.49
C PRO A 178 -10.45 -14.71 -19.32
N ARG A 179 -9.78 -15.86 -19.12
CA ARG A 179 -10.04 -16.75 -17.98
C ARG A 179 -9.51 -16.16 -16.69
N VAL A 180 -8.37 -15.47 -16.72
CA VAL A 180 -7.78 -14.82 -15.53
C VAL A 180 -8.67 -13.68 -15.10
N GLU A 181 -9.05 -12.81 -16.05
CA GLU A 181 -10.00 -11.72 -15.85
C GLU A 181 -11.33 -12.23 -15.30
N GLU A 182 -11.99 -13.17 -15.99
CA GLU A 182 -13.30 -13.70 -15.58
C GLU A 182 -13.27 -14.34 -14.19
N ASN A 183 -12.19 -15.07 -13.86
CA ASN A 183 -12.06 -15.72 -12.56
C ASN A 183 -11.97 -14.73 -11.42
N PHE A 184 -11.24 -13.63 -11.63
CA PHE A 184 -11.02 -12.63 -10.61
C PHE A 184 -12.25 -11.75 -10.42
N LEU A 185 -12.77 -11.16 -11.51
CA LEU A 185 -13.92 -10.25 -11.46
C LEU A 185 -15.15 -10.89 -10.80
N ARG A 186 -15.43 -12.15 -11.14
CA ARG A 186 -16.55 -12.91 -10.54
C ARG A 186 -16.39 -13.16 -9.04
N SER A 187 -15.16 -13.13 -8.52
CA SER A 187 -14.85 -13.43 -7.12
C SER A 187 -14.71 -12.16 -6.27
N THR A 188 -14.35 -11.04 -6.87
CA THR A 188 -14.05 -9.78 -6.18
C THR A 188 -15.13 -8.71 -6.31
N GLY A 189 -16.00 -8.83 -7.31
CA GLY A 189 -17.02 -7.81 -7.62
C GLY A 189 -16.44 -6.49 -8.15
N ALA A 190 -15.16 -6.50 -8.52
CA ALA A 190 -14.48 -5.39 -9.17
C ALA A 190 -14.97 -5.24 -10.63
N ASP A 191 -14.80 -4.04 -11.17
CA ASP A 191 -15.10 -3.73 -12.58
C ASP A 191 -13.93 -4.14 -13.49
N ASP A 192 -12.69 -4.05 -12.98
CA ASP A 192 -11.46 -4.48 -13.64
C ASP A 192 -10.43 -4.96 -12.60
N VAL A 193 -9.41 -5.70 -13.04
CA VAL A 193 -8.26 -6.15 -12.24
C VAL A 193 -6.98 -6.09 -13.06
N VAL A 194 -5.90 -5.60 -12.45
CA VAL A 194 -4.56 -5.74 -13.02
C VAL A 194 -3.54 -6.08 -11.94
N GLU A 195 -2.40 -6.61 -12.37
CA GLU A 195 -1.20 -6.72 -11.56
C GLU A 195 -0.15 -5.70 -12.03
N ARG A 196 0.53 -5.10 -11.06
CA ARG A 196 1.63 -4.15 -11.26
C ARG A 196 2.75 -4.48 -10.32
N THR A 197 3.98 -4.38 -10.83
CA THR A 197 5.19 -4.56 -10.04
C THR A 197 5.98 -3.26 -9.99
N VAL A 198 6.36 -2.88 -8.77
CA VAL A 198 7.09 -1.65 -8.48
C VAL A 198 8.57 -1.96 -8.28
N LEU A 199 9.45 -1.20 -8.94
CA LEU A 199 10.87 -1.16 -8.64
C LEU A 199 11.13 0.00 -7.66
N LEU A 200 11.68 -0.33 -6.50
CA LEU A 200 11.98 0.58 -5.41
C LEU A 200 13.50 0.71 -5.21
N GLU A 201 13.93 1.86 -4.70
CA GLU A 201 15.29 2.07 -4.20
C GLU A 201 15.25 2.61 -2.77
N LEU A 202 16.05 2.01 -1.89
CA LEU A 202 16.28 2.51 -0.53
C LEU A 202 17.75 2.28 -0.16
N ASP A 203 18.44 3.34 0.30
CA ASP A 203 19.87 3.29 0.66
C ASP A 203 20.79 2.65 -0.40
N GLY A 204 20.44 2.83 -1.68
CA GLY A 204 21.19 2.29 -2.83
C GLY A 204 20.93 0.81 -3.12
N GLN A 205 20.05 0.15 -2.37
CA GLN A 205 19.58 -1.20 -2.64
C GLN A 205 18.28 -1.14 -3.46
N LEU A 206 18.10 -2.12 -4.36
CA LEU A 206 16.92 -2.22 -5.22
C LEU A 206 16.00 -3.34 -4.72
N PHE A 207 14.70 -3.09 -4.80
CA PHE A 207 13.68 -4.06 -4.43
C PHE A 207 12.56 -4.09 -5.46
N CYS A 208 11.99 -5.27 -5.71
CA CYS A 208 10.76 -5.43 -6.47
C CYS A 208 9.59 -5.77 -5.55
N LYS A 209 8.41 -5.24 -5.87
CA LYS A 209 7.17 -5.63 -5.19
C LYS A 209 5.96 -5.61 -6.11
N GLY A 210 5.30 -6.75 -6.24
CA GLY A 210 4.04 -6.93 -6.94
C GLY A 210 2.80 -6.58 -6.13
N PHE A 211 1.76 -6.13 -6.82
CA PHE A 211 0.45 -5.79 -6.28
C PHE A 211 -0.65 -6.22 -7.26
N THR A 212 -1.74 -6.79 -6.75
CA THR A 212 -3.00 -6.90 -7.50
C THR A 212 -3.88 -5.71 -7.14
N LEU A 213 -4.38 -5.02 -8.16
CA LEU A 213 -5.25 -3.85 -8.03
C LEU A 213 -6.62 -4.15 -8.64
N ALA A 214 -7.66 -3.63 -7.99
CA ALA A 214 -9.05 -3.75 -8.44
C ALA A 214 -9.61 -2.36 -8.76
N GLU A 215 -10.27 -2.23 -9.90
CA GLU A 215 -11.03 -1.03 -10.26
C GLU A 215 -12.47 -1.13 -9.74
N VAL A 216 -12.96 -0.05 -9.12
CA VAL A 216 -14.38 0.13 -8.81
C VAL A 216 -14.80 1.56 -9.11
N ASP A 217 -15.79 1.71 -9.98
CA ASP A 217 -16.41 2.97 -10.38
C ASP A 217 -15.36 4.04 -10.79
N GLY A 218 -14.37 3.64 -11.60
CA GLY A 218 -13.31 4.54 -12.07
C GLY A 218 -12.18 4.80 -11.07
N ARG A 219 -12.07 4.01 -10.00
CA ARG A 219 -11.08 4.17 -8.93
C ARG A 219 -10.31 2.88 -8.70
N TRP A 220 -8.99 2.96 -8.66
CA TRP A 220 -8.11 1.81 -8.45
C TRP A 220 -7.71 1.64 -7.00
N GLN A 221 -7.81 0.42 -6.48
CA GLN A 221 -7.50 0.09 -5.09
C GLN A 221 -6.61 -1.15 -5.01
N ILE A 222 -5.78 -1.23 -3.98
CA ILE A 222 -4.93 -2.40 -3.73
C ILE A 222 -5.81 -3.52 -3.18
N TYR A 223 -5.99 -4.59 -3.97
CA TYR A 223 -6.71 -5.79 -3.55
C TYR A 223 -5.82 -6.70 -2.71
N THR A 224 -4.57 -6.90 -3.12
CA THR A 224 -3.57 -7.61 -2.32
C THR A 224 -2.18 -7.02 -2.56
N VAL A 225 -1.31 -7.13 -1.56
CA VAL A 225 0.09 -6.70 -1.59
C VAL A 225 0.96 -7.86 -2.12
N SER A 226 0.59 -8.37 -3.29
CA SER A 226 1.29 -9.46 -3.99
C SER A 226 0.88 -9.48 -5.45
N ALA A 227 1.79 -9.84 -6.36
CA ALA A 227 1.44 -10.23 -7.73
C ALA A 227 1.35 -11.75 -7.84
N LEU A 228 0.14 -12.28 -8.03
CA LEU A 228 -0.13 -13.71 -8.09
C LEU A 228 0.44 -14.35 -9.36
N LEU A 229 0.47 -13.62 -10.47
CA LEU A 229 0.98 -14.09 -11.77
C LEU A 229 2.50 -14.25 -11.77
N LEU A 230 3.18 -13.49 -10.92
CA LEU A 230 4.61 -13.65 -10.64
C LEU A 230 4.92 -14.76 -9.63
N GLY A 231 3.89 -15.41 -9.07
CA GLY A 231 4.06 -16.41 -8.04
C GLY A 231 4.61 -15.84 -6.73
N GLU A 232 4.45 -14.53 -6.49
CA GLU A 232 4.83 -13.93 -5.21
C GLU A 232 4.01 -14.58 -4.08
N ASN A 233 4.65 -14.75 -2.93
CA ASN A 233 3.89 -15.11 -1.74
C ASN A 233 2.92 -13.98 -1.37
N SER A 234 1.75 -14.34 -0.85
CA SER A 234 0.71 -13.37 -0.47
C SER A 234 1.01 -12.64 0.84
N MET A 235 2.26 -12.64 1.31
CA MET A 235 2.60 -12.18 2.66
C MET A 235 2.94 -10.69 2.72
N GLY A 236 3.30 -10.08 1.58
CA GLY A 236 3.47 -8.63 1.46
C GLY A 236 4.90 -8.12 1.38
N GLY A 237 5.91 -8.98 1.55
CA GLY A 237 7.32 -8.58 1.47
C GLY A 237 7.74 -8.19 0.05
N ALA A 238 8.65 -7.22 -0.04
CA ALA A 238 9.42 -6.93 -1.25
C ALA A 238 10.63 -7.87 -1.35
N SER A 239 11.06 -8.16 -2.56
CA SER A 239 12.24 -8.99 -2.81
C SER A 239 13.41 -8.12 -3.29
N PRO A 240 14.63 -8.33 -2.79
CA PRO A 240 15.80 -7.64 -3.32
C PRO A 240 16.04 -8.06 -4.78
N VAL A 241 16.56 -7.14 -5.59
CA VAL A 241 17.04 -7.40 -6.95
C VAL A 241 18.39 -6.73 -7.14
N ASP A 242 19.29 -7.35 -7.91
CA ASP A 242 20.65 -6.87 -8.12
C ASP A 242 20.73 -5.78 -9.20
N SER A 243 19.71 -5.69 -10.07
CA SER A 243 19.70 -4.72 -11.18
C SER A 243 18.30 -4.46 -11.75
N GLU A 244 18.18 -3.34 -12.49
CA GLU A 244 17.00 -3.09 -13.34
C GLU A 244 16.75 -4.20 -14.36
N GLN A 245 17.79 -4.89 -14.83
CA GLN A 245 17.63 -5.96 -15.82
C GLN A 245 17.00 -7.19 -15.18
N GLU A 246 17.45 -7.59 -13.99
CA GLU A 246 16.84 -8.68 -13.24
C GLU A 246 15.37 -8.38 -12.95
N TYR A 247 15.06 -7.15 -12.51
CA TYR A 247 13.68 -6.69 -12.36
C TYR A 247 12.86 -6.86 -13.66
N ARG A 248 13.39 -6.45 -14.82
CA ARG A 248 12.71 -6.61 -16.11
C ARG A 248 12.51 -8.06 -16.51
N ASP A 249 13.48 -8.92 -16.19
CA ASP A 249 13.41 -10.35 -16.49
C ASP A 249 12.36 -11.05 -15.61
N LEU A 250 12.16 -10.58 -14.38
CA LEU A 250 11.13 -11.11 -13.46
C LEU A 250 9.71 -10.81 -13.94
N ILE A 251 9.46 -9.62 -14.50
CA ILE A 251 8.10 -9.16 -14.84
C ILE A 251 7.64 -9.56 -16.25
N GLN A 252 8.50 -10.15 -17.08
CA GLN A 252 8.17 -10.60 -18.44
C GLN A 252 7.53 -11.97 -18.47
#